data_AF-A0AAN8GK01-F1
#
_entry.id   AF-A0AAN8GK01-F1
#
_cell.length_a   1.000
_cell.length_b   1.000
_cell.length_c   1.000
_cell.angle_alpha   90.00
_cell.angle_beta   90.00
_cell.angle_gamma   90.00
#
_symmetry.space_group_name_H-M   'P 1'
#
loop_
_entity.id
_entity.type
_entity.pdbx_description
1 polymer ?
#
loop_
_entity_poly.entity_id
_entity_poly.type
_entity_poly.pdbx_seq_one_letter_code
_entity_poly.pdbx_strand_id
1 'polypeptide(L)'
;MWNDMCLAEKVWLKSKGHGRSVLHSTFVYKRKKFDKYVQKCKREFWFKKQCEIDQLISDNPSEFWREIGVGRNRKCIPMEVTKADGTVSHDVNDVLEKWKVDFDNLLNPSNNTNKSDESIFEINIATASNNRFDNARKMNGDIAL
;
A
#
# COMPACT_ATOMS: atom_id res chain seq x y z
N MET A 1 8.79 8.62 22.30
CA MET A 1 8.10 9.38 21.22
C MET A 1 6.61 9.09 21.12
N TRP A 2 6.17 7.84 20.91
CA TRP A 2 4.74 7.48 20.95
C TRP A 2 4.11 7.82 22.32
N ASN A 3 4.71 7.32 23.40
CA ASN A 3 4.25 7.60 24.77
C ASN A 3 4.18 9.10 25.06
N ASP A 4 5.16 9.89 24.60
CA ASP A 4 5.18 11.34 24.80
C ASP A 4 4.04 12.06 24.08
N MET A 5 3.69 11.58 22.87
CA MET A 5 2.55 12.08 22.10
C MET A 5 1.24 11.73 22.82
N CYS A 6 1.05 10.46 23.20
CA CYS A 6 -0.14 9.99 23.91
C CYS A 6 -0.33 10.71 25.25
N LEU A 7 0.75 10.97 25.98
CA LEU A 7 0.70 11.73 27.24
C LEU A 7 0.27 13.18 26.98
N ALA A 8 0.82 13.84 25.97
CA ALA A 8 0.43 15.21 25.63
C ALA A 8 -1.02 15.31 25.13
N GLU A 9 -1.49 14.33 24.39
CA GLU A 9 -2.90 14.19 23.99
C GLU A 9 -3.81 14.06 25.20
N LYS A 10 -3.50 13.12 26.11
CA LYS A 10 -4.27 12.93 27.36
C LYS A 10 -4.33 14.20 28.21
N VAL A 11 -3.21 14.91 28.35
CA VAL A 11 -3.15 16.16 29.12
C VAL A 11 -3.98 17.26 28.46
N TRP A 12 -3.86 17.43 27.14
CA TRP A 12 -4.66 18.40 26.41
C TRP A 12 -6.16 18.08 26.51
N LEU A 13 -6.58 16.84 26.27
CA LEU A 13 -7.99 16.42 26.34
C LEU A 13 -8.61 16.70 27.72
N LYS A 14 -7.86 16.45 28.80
CA LYS A 14 -8.31 16.71 30.19
C LYS A 14 -8.31 18.18 30.60
N SER A 15 -7.61 19.06 29.87
CA SER A 15 -7.47 20.48 30.24
C SER A 15 -8.73 21.30 29.96
N LYS A 16 -9.02 22.31 30.78
CA LYS A 16 -10.11 23.29 30.57
C LYS A 16 -9.60 24.70 30.84
N GLY A 17 -10.21 25.71 30.20
CA GLY A 17 -9.92 27.12 30.47
C GLY A 17 -8.60 27.63 29.88
N HIS A 18 -8.06 28.67 30.51
CA HIS A 18 -6.87 29.38 30.06
C HIS A 18 -5.63 28.45 30.08
N GLY A 19 -4.87 28.40 28.98
CA GLY A 19 -3.73 27.48 28.81
C GLY A 19 -4.01 26.23 27.95
N ARG A 20 -5.27 25.92 27.64
CA ARG A 20 -5.62 24.80 26.73
C ARG A 20 -5.02 24.95 25.34
N SER A 21 -4.90 26.19 24.82
CA SER A 21 -4.26 26.47 23.52
C SER A 21 -2.77 26.10 23.51
N VAL A 22 -2.06 26.36 24.61
CA VAL A 22 -0.63 26.00 24.76
C VAL A 22 -0.45 24.48 24.80
N LEU A 23 -1.32 23.79 25.54
CA LEU A 23 -1.32 22.32 25.61
C LEU A 23 -1.67 21.69 24.25
N HIS A 24 -2.62 22.26 23.52
CA HIS A 24 -2.93 21.85 22.15
C HIS A 24 -1.71 22.00 21.24
N SER A 25 -1.03 23.15 21.29
CA SER A 25 0.17 23.41 20.50
C SER A 25 1.29 22.42 20.80
N THR A 26 1.45 22.06 22.07
CA THR A 26 2.42 21.06 22.53
C THR A 26 2.07 19.66 22.01
N PHE A 27 0.79 19.27 22.06
CA PHE A 27 0.32 18.02 21.46
C PHE A 27 0.59 17.98 19.95
N VAL A 28 0.20 19.03 19.21
CA VAL A 28 0.41 19.12 17.75
C VAL A 28 1.88 18.99 17.39
N TYR A 29 2.77 19.66 18.13
CA TYR A 29 4.21 19.54 17.94
C TYR A 29 4.71 18.11 18.12
N LYS A 30 4.31 17.45 19.22
CA LYS A 30 4.71 16.07 19.51
C LYS A 30 4.15 15.06 18.50
N ARG A 31 2.90 15.25 18.05
CA ARG A 31 2.29 14.46 16.97
C ARG A 31 3.07 14.60 15.66
N LYS A 32 3.33 15.84 15.21
CA LYS A 32 4.14 16.09 14.00
C LYS A 32 5.52 15.44 14.09
N LYS A 33 6.16 15.48 15.26
CA LYS A 33 7.46 14.83 15.48
C LYS A 33 7.32 13.30 15.34
N PHE A 34 6.32 12.70 15.99
CA PHE A 34 6.02 11.28 15.88
C PHE A 34 5.77 10.84 14.43
N ASP A 35 4.89 11.54 13.72
CA ASP A 35 4.56 11.24 12.33
C ASP A 35 5.79 11.29 11.43
N LYS A 36 6.64 12.32 11.58
CA LYS A 36 7.90 12.44 10.84
C LYS A 36 8.82 11.23 11.06
N TYR A 37 8.92 10.76 12.30
CA TYR A 37 9.74 9.60 12.63
C TYR A 37 9.16 8.30 12.05
N VAL A 38 7.84 8.09 12.17
CA VAL A 38 7.17 6.94 11.54
C VAL A 38 7.39 6.94 10.03
N GLN A 39 7.24 8.10 9.38
CA GLN A 39 7.47 8.22 7.94
C GLN A 39 8.93 7.96 7.56
N LYS A 40 9.89 8.39 8.38
CA LYS A 40 11.30 8.05 8.20
C LYS A 40 11.52 6.54 8.26
N CYS A 41 11.06 5.88 9.33
CA CYS A 41 11.21 4.43 9.48
C CYS A 41 10.52 3.65 8.37
N LYS A 42 9.34 4.10 7.91
CA LYS A 42 8.65 3.51 6.75
C LYS A 42 9.50 3.60 5.49
N ARG A 43 10.07 4.77 5.19
CA ARG A 43 10.95 4.95 4.03
C ARG A 43 12.18 4.06 4.11
N GLU A 44 12.82 3.99 5.28
CA GLU A 44 13.99 3.13 5.49
C GLU A 44 13.65 1.65 5.31
N PHE A 45 12.51 1.20 5.85
CA PHE A 45 12.03 -0.17 5.66
C PHE A 45 11.76 -0.48 4.19
N TRP A 46 11.04 0.39 3.48
CA TRP A 46 10.73 0.19 2.06
C TRP A 46 11.97 0.22 1.18
N PHE A 47 12.89 1.14 1.45
CA PHE A 47 14.18 1.19 0.76
C PHE A 47 14.97 -0.10 0.97
N LYS A 48 15.07 -0.58 2.22
CA LYS A 48 15.74 -1.84 2.51
C LYS A 48 15.08 -3.01 1.79
N LYS A 49 13.75 -3.08 1.81
CA LYS A 49 12.98 -4.12 1.11
C LYS A 49 13.20 -4.08 -0.39
N GLN A 50 13.27 -2.88 -0.98
CA GLN A 50 13.59 -2.72 -2.39
C GLN A 50 15.00 -3.24 -2.70
N CYS A 51 16.01 -2.87 -1.92
CA CYS A 51 17.36 -3.39 -2.12
C CYS A 51 17.45 -4.92 -1.98
N GLU A 52 16.73 -5.51 -1.01
CA GLU A 52 16.63 -6.97 -0.86
C GLU A 52 16.02 -7.61 -2.12
N ILE A 53 14.94 -7.03 -2.66
CA ILE A 53 14.28 -7.50 -3.88
C ILE A 53 15.19 -7.35 -5.11
N ASP A 54 15.89 -6.22 -5.24
CA ASP A 54 16.81 -5.97 -6.36
C ASP A 54 17.98 -6.97 -6.39
N GLN A 55 18.48 -7.37 -5.22
CA GLN A 55 19.49 -8.43 -5.10
C GLN A 55 18.94 -9.79 -5.56
N LEU A 56 17.70 -10.12 -5.17
CA LEU A 56 17.06 -11.37 -5.57
C LEU A 56 16.89 -11.50 -7.10
N ILE A 57 16.70 -10.39 -7.82
CA ILE A 57 16.62 -10.43 -9.30
C ILE A 57 17.88 -11.03 -9.92
N SER A 58 19.06 -10.69 -9.39
CA SER A 58 20.34 -11.12 -9.96
C SER A 58 20.76 -12.50 -9.44
N ASP A 59 20.56 -12.76 -8.14
CA ASP A 59 21.10 -13.95 -7.49
C ASP A 59 20.11 -15.13 -7.53
N ASN A 60 18.80 -14.87 -7.44
CA ASN A 60 17.78 -15.91 -7.37
C ASN A 60 16.41 -15.47 -7.94
N PRO A 61 16.27 -15.44 -9.27
CA PRO A 61 15.05 -14.97 -9.93
C PRO A 61 13.77 -15.69 -9.49
N SER A 62 13.86 -16.97 -9.11
CA SER A 62 12.71 -17.75 -8.63
C SER A 62 12.16 -17.22 -7.31
N GLU A 63 13.06 -16.84 -6.38
CA GLU A 63 12.66 -16.25 -5.10
C GLU A 63 12.15 -14.83 -5.27
N PHE A 64 12.71 -14.05 -6.20
CA PHE A 64 12.18 -12.73 -6.55
C PHE A 64 10.69 -12.81 -6.92
N TRP A 65 10.32 -13.68 -7.86
CA TRP A 65 8.92 -13.82 -8.31
C TRP A 65 7.99 -14.28 -7.18
N ARG A 66 8.47 -15.16 -6.30
CA ARG A 66 7.76 -15.59 -5.10
C ARG A 66 7.49 -14.42 -4.16
N GLU A 67 8.48 -13.56 -3.93
CA GLU A 67 8.42 -12.50 -2.93
C GLU A 67 7.57 -11.30 -3.37
N ILE A 68 7.54 -11.00 -4.68
CA ILE A 68 6.64 -9.98 -5.23
C ILE A 68 5.20 -10.52 -5.43
N GLY A 69 4.94 -11.79 -5.09
CA GLY A 69 3.62 -12.42 -5.17
C GLY A 69 3.15 -12.70 -6.61
N VAL A 70 4.03 -12.56 -7.61
CA VAL A 70 3.74 -12.85 -9.00
C VAL A 70 4.25 -14.25 -9.31
N GLY A 71 3.40 -15.25 -9.06
CA GLY A 71 3.61 -16.60 -9.57
C GLY A 71 4.06 -17.62 -8.54
N ARG A 72 3.09 -18.33 -7.95
CA ARG A 72 3.36 -19.68 -7.43
C ARG A 72 3.38 -20.75 -8.53
N ASN A 73 2.86 -20.47 -9.73
CA ASN A 73 2.66 -21.49 -10.78
C ASN A 73 2.78 -20.99 -12.24
N ARG A 74 3.18 -19.74 -12.51
CA ARG A 74 3.26 -19.25 -13.89
C ARG A 74 4.68 -19.48 -14.44
N LYS A 75 4.86 -20.56 -15.20
CA LYS A 75 6.12 -20.86 -15.92
C LYS A 75 6.37 -19.91 -17.11
N CYS A 76 5.34 -19.19 -17.54
CA CYS A 76 5.41 -18.22 -18.61
C CYS A 76 4.46 -17.05 -18.33
N ILE A 77 4.78 -15.92 -18.98
CA ILE A 77 3.89 -14.77 -19.09
C ILE A 77 2.60 -15.24 -19.81
N PRO A 78 1.40 -14.97 -19.30
CA PRO A 78 0.15 -15.32 -19.99
C PRO A 78 0.10 -14.60 -21.35
N MET A 79 0.26 -15.36 -22.43
CA MET A 79 0.20 -14.86 -23.80
C MET A 79 -1.20 -15.08 -24.36
N GLU A 80 -2.21 -14.61 -23.62
CA GLU A 80 -3.61 -14.65 -24.05
C GLU A 80 -4.32 -13.35 -23.67
N VAL A 81 -5.18 -12.86 -24.57
CA VAL A 81 -6.03 -11.69 -24.33
C VAL A 81 -7.42 -11.90 -24.88
N THR A 82 -8.44 -11.46 -24.15
CA THR A 82 -9.83 -11.47 -24.62
C THR A 82 -10.09 -10.20 -25.43
N LYS A 83 -10.51 -10.38 -26.69
CA LYS A 83 -10.93 -9.31 -27.58
C LYS A 83 -12.34 -8.82 -27.20
N ALA A 84 -12.72 -7.65 -27.71
CA ALA A 84 -14.02 -7.04 -27.41
C ALA A 84 -15.23 -7.88 -27.88
N ASP A 85 -15.03 -8.77 -28.84
CA ASP A 85 -16.03 -9.73 -29.33
C ASP A 85 -16.15 -10.99 -28.46
N GLY A 86 -15.40 -11.07 -27.35
CA GLY A 86 -15.37 -12.21 -26.44
C GLY A 86 -14.46 -13.35 -26.89
N THR A 87 -13.80 -13.24 -28.04
CA THR A 87 -12.83 -14.24 -28.50
C THR A 87 -11.50 -14.13 -27.78
N VAL A 88 -10.78 -15.25 -27.62
CA VAL A 88 -9.45 -15.28 -26.99
C VAL A 88 -8.38 -15.32 -28.08
N SER A 89 -7.50 -14.32 -28.10
CA SER A 89 -6.29 -14.32 -28.93
C SER A 89 -5.10 -14.86 -28.15
N HIS A 90 -4.28 -15.65 -28.82
CA HIS A 90 -2.97 -16.09 -28.34
C HIS A 90 -1.83 -15.51 -29.20
N ASP A 91 -2.15 -14.60 -30.14
CA ASP A 91 -1.14 -13.95 -30.97
C ASP A 91 -0.33 -12.94 -30.14
N VAL A 92 0.99 -12.99 -30.30
CA VAL A 92 1.92 -12.17 -29.51
C VAL A 92 1.67 -10.68 -29.74
N ASN A 93 1.39 -10.26 -30.97
CA ASN A 93 1.18 -8.85 -31.29
C ASN A 93 -0.16 -8.36 -30.70
N ASP A 94 -1.21 -9.17 -30.79
CA ASP A 94 -2.50 -8.86 -30.18
C ASP A 94 -2.38 -8.69 -28.66
N VAL A 95 -1.64 -9.58 -28.00
CA VAL A 95 -1.41 -9.54 -26.54
C VAL A 95 -0.65 -8.27 -26.16
N LEU A 96 0.46 -7.98 -26.83
CA LEU A 96 1.30 -6.82 -26.53
C LEU A 96 0.58 -5.50 -26.79
N GLU A 97 -0.17 -5.39 -27.88
CA GLU A 97 -0.92 -4.17 -28.19
C GLU A 97 -2.04 -3.95 -27.17
N LYS A 98 -2.77 -5.00 -26.79
CA LYS A 98 -3.81 -4.90 -25.75
C LYS A 98 -3.21 -4.47 -24.41
N TRP A 99 -2.08 -5.04 -24.01
CA TRP A 99 -1.41 -4.68 -22.77
C TRP A 99 -0.94 -3.23 -22.79
N LYS A 100 -0.33 -2.81 -23.89
CA LYS A 100 0.10 -1.42 -24.08
C LYS A 100 -1.07 -0.45 -23.92
N VAL A 101 -2.21 -0.73 -24.56
CA VAL A 101 -3.43 0.09 -24.44
C VAL A 101 -3.97 0.10 -23.02
N ASP A 102 -4.03 -1.07 -22.36
CA ASP A 102 -4.54 -1.17 -20.99
C ASP A 102 -3.65 -0.42 -19.99
N PHE A 103 -2.33 -0.55 -20.12
CA PHE A 103 -1.37 0.17 -19.29
C PHE A 103 -1.41 1.68 -19.54
N ASP A 104 -1.53 2.10 -20.81
CA ASP A 104 -1.66 3.51 -21.14
C ASP A 104 -2.94 4.11 -20.55
N ASN A 105 -4.08 3.41 -20.67
CA ASN A 105 -5.34 3.84 -20.05
C ASN A 105 -5.28 3.88 -18.52
N LEU A 106 -4.54 2.96 -17.90
CA LEU A 106 -4.37 2.92 -16.45
C LEU A 106 -3.53 4.10 -15.93
N LEU A 107 -2.48 4.47 -16.66
CA LEU A 107 -1.53 5.52 -16.25
C LEU A 107 -1.96 6.92 -16.73
N ASN A 108 -2.65 6.98 -17.86
CA ASN A 108 -3.14 8.19 -18.51
C ASN A 108 -4.66 8.13 -18.73
N PRO A 109 -5.46 8.03 -17.65
CA PRO A 109 -6.91 7.94 -17.79
C PRO A 109 -7.44 9.18 -18.52
N SER A 110 -8.09 8.95 -19.66
CA SER A 110 -8.82 10.01 -20.36
C SER A 110 -10.01 10.44 -19.50
N ASN A 111 -10.26 11.76 -19.40
CA ASN A 111 -11.27 12.37 -18.51
C ASN A 111 -12.73 11.89 -18.70
N ASN A 112 -12.98 10.91 -19.59
CA ASN A 112 -14.30 10.37 -19.92
C ASN A 112 -14.50 8.89 -19.52
N THR A 113 -13.58 8.28 -18.76
CA THR A 113 -13.81 6.93 -18.26
C THR A 113 -14.85 6.95 -17.13
N ASN A 114 -16.01 6.35 -17.42
CA ASN A 114 -17.07 6.14 -16.44
C ASN A 114 -16.49 5.46 -15.18
N LYS A 115 -16.91 5.96 -14.01
CA LYS A 115 -16.45 5.63 -12.65
C LYS A 115 -16.65 4.16 -12.20
N SER A 116 -16.72 3.19 -13.11
CA SER A 116 -16.90 1.78 -12.76
C SER A 116 -15.60 1.13 -12.26
N ASP A 117 -14.43 1.60 -12.73
CA ASP A 117 -13.14 0.99 -12.39
C ASP A 117 -12.48 1.60 -11.13
N GLU A 118 -12.84 2.85 -10.77
CA GLU A 118 -12.48 3.43 -9.46
C GLU A 118 -12.97 2.53 -8.32
N SER A 119 -14.14 1.89 -8.50
CA SER A 119 -14.72 0.98 -7.51
C SER A 119 -13.79 -0.21 -7.21
N ILE A 120 -13.14 -0.82 -8.21
CA ILE A 120 -12.29 -2.00 -7.98
C ILE A 120 -10.99 -1.59 -7.26
N PHE A 121 -10.40 -0.47 -7.63
CA PHE A 121 -9.17 0.02 -6.98
C PHE A 121 -9.45 0.47 -5.54
N GLU A 122 -10.55 1.17 -5.30
CA GLU A 122 -11.00 1.55 -3.97
C GLU A 122 -11.37 0.34 -3.10
N ILE A 123 -12.06 -0.66 -3.66
CA ILE A 123 -12.38 -1.91 -2.97
C ILE A 123 -11.09 -2.65 -2.59
N ASN A 124 -10.10 -2.73 -3.47
CA ASN A 124 -8.84 -3.39 -3.18
C ASN A 124 -8.02 -2.64 -2.12
N ILE A 125 -8.00 -1.30 -2.16
CA ILE A 125 -7.36 -0.47 -1.13
C ILE A 125 -8.08 -0.61 0.21
N ALA A 126 -9.41 -0.59 0.22
CA ALA A 126 -10.23 -0.78 1.42
C ALA A 126 -10.04 -2.18 2.01
N THR A 127 -9.99 -3.22 1.17
CA THR A 127 -9.79 -4.61 1.59
C THR A 127 -8.37 -4.82 2.16
N ALA A 128 -7.35 -4.24 1.53
CA ALA A 128 -5.98 -4.25 2.06
C ALA A 128 -5.85 -3.46 3.38
N SER A 129 -6.65 -2.40 3.54
CA SER A 129 -6.69 -1.62 4.78
C SER A 129 -7.39 -2.39 5.90
N ASN A 130 -8.51 -3.06 5.62
CA ASN A 130 -9.23 -3.89 6.60
C ASN A 130 -8.40 -5.09 7.05
N ASN A 131 -7.71 -5.77 6.13
CA ASN A 131 -6.79 -6.87 6.47
C ASN A 131 -5.61 -6.42 7.36
N ARG A 132 -5.18 -5.15 7.26
CA ARG A 132 -4.17 -4.58 8.18
C ARG A 132 -4.73 -4.35 9.59
N PHE A 133 -6.00 -3.97 9.72
CA PHE A 133 -6.64 -3.78 11.02
C PHE A 133 -6.91 -5.12 11.73
N ASP A 134 -7.31 -6.17 10.99
CA ASP A 134 -7.56 -7.48 11.58
C ASP A 134 -6.28 -8.20 12.04
N ASN A 135 -5.17 -8.05 11.28
CA ASN A 135 -3.87 -8.57 11.72
C ASN A 135 -3.30 -7.79 12.92
N ALA A 136 -3.54 -6.48 13.01
CA ALA A 136 -3.17 -5.70 14.20
C ALA A 136 -4.01 -6.07 15.43
N ARG A 137 -5.26 -6.52 15.24
CA ARG A 137 -6.14 -6.97 16.34
C ARG A 137 -5.74 -8.36 16.86
N LYS A 138 -5.32 -9.27 15.97
CA LYS A 138 -4.74 -10.58 16.37
C LYS A 138 -3.42 -10.41 17.13
N MET A 139 -2.52 -9.55 16.67
CA MET A 139 -1.23 -9.29 17.32
C MET A 139 -1.33 -8.64 18.72
N ASN A 140 -2.46 -7.99 19.05
CA ASN A 140 -2.70 -7.42 20.38
C ASN A 140 -3.52 -8.34 21.30
N GLY A 141 -4.02 -9.47 20.80
CA GLY A 141 -4.70 -10.50 21.59
C GLY A 141 -3.76 -11.47 22.29
N ASP A 142 -2.52 -11.59 21.81
CA ASP A 142 -1.52 -12.56 22.30
C ASP A 142 -0.54 -11.96 23.34
N ILE A 143 -0.77 -10.73 23.81
CA ILE A 143 -0.04 -10.13 24.94
C ILE A 143 -0.97 -10.08 26.15
N ALA A 144 -1.44 -11.25 26.57
CA ALA A 144 -2.05 -11.45 27.88
C ALA A 144 -1.70 -12.85 28.36
N LEU A 145 -0.52 -12.98 28.98
CA LEU A 145 -0.23 -13.83 30.13
C LEU A 145 1.04 -13.30 30.80
#